data_AF-A0A2G6CII0-F1
#
_entry.id   AF-A0A2G6CII0-F1
#
_cell.length_a   1.000
_cell.length_b   1.000
_cell.length_c   1.000
_cell.angle_alpha   90.00
_cell.angle_beta   90.00
_cell.angle_gamma   90.00
#
_symmetry.space_group_name_H-M   'P 1'
#
loop_
_entity.id
_entity.type
_entity.pdbx_description
1 polymer ?
#
loop_
_entity_poly.entity_id
_entity_poly.type
_entity_poly.pdbx_seq_one_letter_code
_entity_poly.pdbx_strand_id
1 'polypeptide(L)'
;MLRWGTAAALVALTVPQVALADGASEEEATALFIAGVKPYERPEGAPVVSKFGKNNAWYVYALTGVKAPYPSSLRFLEDQEAWFDPFLAPGMTGPYDIRGWH
;
A
#
# COMPACT_ATOMS: atom_id res chain seq x y z
N MET A 1 38.88 85.33 -4.60
CA MET A 1 37.52 85.84 -4.86
C MET A 1 36.56 84.68 -4.71
N LEU A 2 35.78 84.75 -3.63
CA LEU A 2 34.92 83.69 -3.11
C LEU A 2 33.60 83.65 -3.90
N ARG A 3 33.23 82.49 -4.44
CA ARG A 3 31.85 82.22 -4.87
C ARG A 3 31.35 80.93 -4.22
N TRP A 4 30.55 81.13 -3.18
CA TRP A 4 29.67 80.12 -2.60
C TRP A 4 28.66 79.66 -3.65
N GLY A 5 28.60 78.34 -3.87
CA GLY A 5 27.53 77.68 -4.59
C GLY A 5 26.97 76.59 -3.70
N THR A 6 25.87 76.90 -3.01
CA THR A 6 25.03 75.96 -2.26
C THR A 6 24.52 74.85 -3.18
N ALA A 7 24.77 73.59 -2.84
CA ALA A 7 24.06 72.46 -3.41
C ALA A 7 23.46 71.62 -2.27
N ALA A 8 22.13 71.64 -2.22
CA ALA A 8 21.31 70.94 -1.25
C ALA A 8 21.50 69.43 -1.38
N ALA A 9 21.81 68.77 -0.26
CA ALA A 9 21.86 67.31 -0.18
C ALA A 9 20.43 66.76 -0.17
N LEU A 10 20.00 66.18 -1.29
CA LEU A 10 18.76 65.41 -1.39
C LEU A 10 19.06 63.99 -0.88
N VAL A 11 18.60 63.68 0.33
CA VAL A 11 18.65 62.31 0.89
C VAL A 11 17.53 61.51 0.24
N ALA A 12 17.88 60.65 -0.72
CA ALA A 12 16.94 59.69 -1.31
C ALA A 12 16.75 58.51 -0.35
N LEU A 13 15.57 58.42 0.25
CA LEU A 13 15.13 57.30 1.09
C LEU A 13 14.86 56.08 0.19
N THR A 14 15.76 55.11 0.19
CA THR A 14 15.56 53.84 -0.52
C THR A 14 14.60 52.95 0.27
N VAL A 15 13.40 52.74 -0.25
CA VAL A 15 12.45 51.73 0.26
C VAL A 15 12.91 50.34 -0.19
N PRO A 16 13.05 49.34 0.71
CA PRO A 16 13.35 47.98 0.29
C PRO A 16 12.12 47.36 -0.39
N GLN A 17 12.28 46.91 -1.64
CA GLN A 17 11.27 46.10 -2.31
C GLN A 17 11.19 44.74 -1.62
N VAL A 18 10.06 44.44 -0.98
CA VAL A 18 9.72 43.09 -0.55
C VAL A 18 9.37 42.29 -1.80
N ALA A 19 10.22 41.31 -2.14
CA ALA A 19 9.92 40.33 -3.17
C ALA A 19 8.77 39.43 -2.67
N LEU A 20 7.61 39.50 -3.33
CA LEU A 20 6.59 38.48 -3.23
C LEU A 20 7.17 37.21 -3.87
N ALA A 21 7.64 36.29 -3.03
CA ALA A 21 7.90 34.93 -3.47
C ALA A 21 6.55 34.32 -3.84
N ASP A 22 6.32 34.14 -5.14
CA ASP A 22 5.19 33.39 -5.68
C ASP A 22 5.39 31.94 -5.24
N GLY A 23 4.77 31.59 -4.11
CA GLY A 23 4.73 30.24 -3.59
C GLY A 23 3.79 29.39 -4.44
N ALA A 24 4.21 29.09 -5.67
CA ALA A 24 3.60 28.04 -6.46
C ALA A 24 3.92 26.71 -5.77
N SER A 25 3.06 26.29 -4.84
CA SER A 25 3.03 24.92 -4.39
C SER A 25 2.65 24.05 -5.59
N GLU A 26 3.61 23.31 -6.13
CA GLU A 26 3.34 22.13 -6.94
C GLU A 26 2.61 21.12 -6.05
N GLU A 27 1.28 21.19 -6.04
CA GLU A 27 0.50 20.02 -5.65
C GLU A 27 0.79 18.95 -6.70
N GLU A 28 1.70 18.03 -6.40
CA GLU A 28 1.75 16.73 -7.06
C GLU A 28 0.35 16.14 -6.91
N ALA A 29 -0.48 16.30 -7.93
CA ALA A 29 -1.72 15.58 -8.06
C ALA A 29 -1.31 14.11 -8.10
N THR A 30 -1.35 13.44 -6.94
CA THR A 30 -1.13 12.01 -6.82
C THR A 30 -2.20 11.35 -7.67
N ALA A 31 -1.83 11.06 -8.92
CA ALA A 31 -2.70 10.38 -9.85
C ALA A 31 -3.25 9.15 -9.14
N LEU A 32 -4.57 9.02 -9.10
CA LEU A 32 -5.22 7.86 -8.49
C LEU A 32 -4.56 6.61 -9.07
N PHE A 33 -3.95 5.77 -8.22
CA PHE A 33 -3.26 4.58 -8.68
C PHE A 33 -4.30 3.59 -9.21
N ILE A 34 -4.47 3.58 -10.53
CA ILE A 34 -5.30 2.61 -11.25
C ILE A 34 -4.40 1.44 -11.60
N ALA A 35 -4.60 0.31 -10.92
CA ALA A 35 -3.76 -0.88 -11.07
C ALA A 35 -3.73 -1.47 -12.49
N GLY A 36 -4.61 -1.05 -13.39
CA GLY A 36 -4.56 -1.39 -14.82
C GLY A 36 -5.86 -1.05 -15.52
N VAL A 37 -5.79 -0.61 -16.77
CA VAL A 37 -6.97 -0.31 -17.62
C VAL A 37 -7.22 -1.39 -18.67
N LYS A 38 -6.39 -2.43 -18.71
CA LYS A 38 -6.45 -3.55 -19.66
C LYS A 38 -6.57 -4.87 -18.89
N PRO A 39 -7.77 -5.45 -18.77
CA PRO A 39 -8.00 -6.66 -17.96
C PRO A 39 -7.22 -7.90 -18.42
N TYR A 40 -6.77 -7.94 -19.67
CA TYR A 40 -6.03 -9.06 -20.26
C TYR A 40 -4.51 -8.94 -20.10
N GLU A 41 -4.00 -7.82 -19.60
CA GLU A 41 -2.57 -7.62 -19.34
C GLU A 41 -2.31 -7.59 -17.84
N ARG A 42 -1.30 -8.35 -17.39
CA ARG A 42 -0.80 -8.19 -16.03
C ARG A 42 0.00 -6.88 -15.96
N PRO A 43 -0.27 -5.99 -15.00
CA PRO A 43 0.46 -4.73 -14.87
C PRO A 43 1.96 -4.95 -14.68
N GLU A 44 2.76 -4.05 -15.24
CA GLU A 44 4.20 -4.06 -15.05
C GLU A 44 4.54 -3.85 -13.56
N GLY A 45 5.49 -4.63 -13.04
CA GLY A 45 5.87 -4.59 -11.63
C GLY A 45 4.87 -5.24 -10.65
N ALA A 46 3.77 -5.83 -11.12
CA ALA A 46 2.84 -6.53 -10.25
C ALA A 46 3.54 -7.67 -9.49
N PRO A 47 3.44 -7.74 -8.15
CA PRO A 47 4.16 -8.72 -7.35
C PRO A 47 3.74 -10.14 -7.75
N VAL A 48 4.72 -11.04 -7.85
CA VAL A 48 4.51 -12.46 -8.16
C VAL A 48 4.89 -13.28 -6.94
N VAL A 49 3.96 -14.10 -6.47
CA VAL A 49 4.23 -15.09 -5.43
C VAL A 49 4.96 -16.26 -6.10
N SER A 50 6.25 -16.43 -5.79
CA SER A 50 7.07 -17.50 -6.35
C SER A 50 7.09 -18.77 -5.49
N LYS A 51 6.80 -18.62 -4.19
CA LYS A 51 6.70 -19.71 -3.21
C LYS A 51 5.69 -19.34 -2.15
N PHE A 52 4.90 -20.32 -1.70
CA PHE A 52 4.02 -20.17 -0.57
C PHE A 52 4.60 -20.83 0.69
N GLY A 53 4.71 -20.06 1.77
CA GLY A 53 5.29 -20.52 3.02
C GLY A 53 4.27 -21.21 3.93
N LYS A 54 4.13 -22.53 3.82
CA LYS A 54 3.35 -23.34 4.77
C LYS A 54 4.16 -23.59 6.04
N ASN A 55 4.07 -22.68 6.99
CA ASN A 55 4.69 -22.83 8.30
C ASN A 55 3.81 -23.69 9.24
N ASN A 56 4.32 -23.99 10.44
CA ASN A 56 3.56 -24.79 11.40
C ASN A 56 2.20 -24.15 11.79
N ALA A 57 2.14 -22.81 11.88
CA ALA A 57 0.90 -22.11 12.19
C ALA A 57 -0.17 -22.32 11.09
N TRP A 58 0.25 -22.38 9.82
CA TRP A 58 -0.64 -22.71 8.71
C TRP A 58 -1.22 -24.11 8.85
N TYR A 59 -0.42 -25.11 9.20
CA TYR A 59 -0.92 -26.48 9.40
C TYR A 59 -1.84 -26.60 10.62
N VAL A 60 -1.53 -25.92 11.72
CA VAL A 60 -2.41 -25.87 12.91
C VAL A 60 -3.76 -25.32 12.53
N TYR A 61 -3.80 -24.22 11.77
CA TYR A 61 -5.03 -23.65 11.24
C TYR A 61 -5.74 -24.64 10.30
N ALA A 62 -5.04 -25.15 9.29
CA ALA A 62 -5.61 -26.02 8.24
C ALA A 62 -6.17 -27.35 8.78
N LEU A 63 -5.60 -27.87 9.87
CA LEU A 63 -5.99 -29.14 10.49
C LEU A 63 -6.94 -28.96 11.68
N THR A 64 -7.46 -27.75 11.91
CA THR A 64 -8.46 -27.50 12.96
C THR A 64 -9.65 -28.46 12.81
N GLY A 65 -10.02 -29.12 13.90
CA GLY A 65 -11.11 -30.11 13.93
C GLY A 65 -10.71 -31.52 13.46
N VAL A 66 -9.48 -31.72 12.95
CA VAL A 66 -9.00 -33.02 12.47
C VAL A 66 -8.12 -33.69 13.53
N LYS A 67 -8.46 -34.94 13.89
CA LYS A 67 -7.67 -35.73 14.84
C LYS A 67 -6.71 -36.66 14.11
N ALA A 68 -5.54 -36.88 14.70
CA ALA A 68 -4.58 -37.86 14.21
C ALA A 68 -5.14 -39.31 14.40
N PRO A 69 -4.76 -40.26 13.51
CA PRO A 69 -3.90 -40.07 12.34
C PRO A 69 -4.62 -39.30 11.22
N TYR A 70 -3.89 -38.40 10.57
CA TYR A 70 -4.47 -37.60 9.50
C TYR A 70 -4.78 -38.49 8.28
N PRO A 71 -6.00 -38.41 7.73
CA PRO A 71 -6.37 -39.23 6.58
C PRO A 71 -5.58 -38.82 5.34
N SER A 72 -5.24 -39.79 4.50
CA SER A 72 -4.47 -39.58 3.26
C SER A 72 -5.18 -38.64 2.28
N SER A 73 -6.49 -38.52 2.37
CA SER A 73 -7.29 -37.57 1.59
C SER A 73 -6.92 -36.11 1.85
N LEU A 74 -6.29 -35.76 2.99
CA LEU A 74 -5.85 -34.38 3.28
C LEU A 74 -4.49 -34.04 2.66
N ARG A 75 -3.86 -34.95 1.91
CA ARG A 75 -2.59 -34.64 1.22
C ARG A 75 -2.69 -33.52 0.21
N PHE A 76 -3.89 -33.15 -0.26
CA PHE A 76 -4.06 -31.99 -1.13
C PHE A 76 -3.60 -30.67 -0.48
N LEU A 77 -3.57 -30.59 0.86
CA LEU A 77 -2.99 -29.46 1.59
C LEU A 77 -1.50 -29.24 1.23
N GLU A 78 -0.86 -30.26 0.66
CA GLU A 78 0.50 -30.15 0.17
C GLU A 78 0.65 -29.34 -1.11
N ASP A 79 -0.38 -29.33 -1.95
CA ASP A 79 -0.33 -28.77 -3.30
C ASP A 79 -1.21 -27.51 -3.45
N GLN A 80 -2.11 -27.26 -2.51
CA GLN A 80 -3.05 -26.14 -2.55
C GLN A 80 -2.39 -24.76 -2.44
N GLU A 81 -1.28 -24.64 -1.72
CA GLU A 81 -0.57 -23.38 -1.51
C GLU A 81 -1.50 -22.21 -1.07
N ALA A 82 -1.55 -21.13 -1.86
CA ALA A 82 -2.34 -19.93 -1.60
C ALA A 82 -3.75 -19.97 -2.23
N TRP A 83 -4.16 -21.11 -2.81
CA TRP A 83 -5.48 -21.24 -3.40
C TRP A 83 -6.57 -21.30 -2.33
N PHE A 84 -7.73 -20.74 -2.66
CA PHE A 84 -8.87 -20.72 -1.73
C PHE A 84 -9.37 -22.14 -1.43
N ASP A 85 -9.57 -22.42 -0.13
CA ASP A 85 -10.18 -23.66 0.37
C ASP A 85 -11.43 -23.37 1.20
N PRO A 86 -12.62 -23.80 0.76
CA PRO A 86 -13.82 -23.69 1.60
C PRO A 86 -13.74 -24.52 2.89
N PHE A 87 -12.92 -25.57 2.96
CA PHE A 87 -12.76 -26.40 4.16
C PHE A 87 -11.87 -25.78 5.25
N LEU A 88 -11.15 -24.70 4.93
CA LEU A 88 -10.29 -23.96 5.87
C LEU A 88 -10.87 -22.56 6.20
N ALA A 89 -12.12 -22.30 5.81
CA ALA A 89 -12.79 -21.04 6.04
C ALA A 89 -13.85 -21.17 7.16
N PRO A 90 -13.90 -20.23 8.12
CA PRO A 90 -14.96 -20.19 9.11
C PRO A 90 -16.31 -19.82 8.51
N GLY A 91 -17.39 -20.12 9.25
CA GLY A 91 -18.72 -19.56 8.97
C GLY A 91 -19.74 -20.51 8.33
N MET A 92 -19.41 -21.80 8.19
CA MET A 92 -20.44 -22.80 7.91
C MET A 92 -21.28 -23.01 9.16
N THR A 93 -22.62 -22.93 9.04
CA THR A 93 -23.52 -23.10 10.19
C THR A 93 -24.16 -24.49 10.38
N GLY A 94 -24.49 -24.84 11.63
CA GLY A 94 -25.27 -26.02 12.01
C GLY A 94 -24.60 -27.37 11.67
N PRO A 95 -25.36 -28.37 11.18
CA PRO A 95 -24.90 -29.77 11.02
C PRO A 95 -23.79 -29.95 9.97
N TYR A 96 -23.46 -28.89 9.23
CA TYR A 96 -22.43 -28.90 8.20
C TYR A 96 -21.08 -28.34 8.67
N ASP A 97 -21.00 -27.86 9.92
CA ASP A 97 -19.72 -27.54 10.55
C ASP A 97 -19.06 -28.80 11.11
N ILE A 98 -18.53 -29.59 10.20
CA ILE A 98 -17.84 -30.83 10.54
C ILE A 98 -16.48 -30.61 11.21
N ARG A 99 -15.99 -29.36 11.29
CA ARG A 99 -14.68 -29.02 11.85
C ARG A 99 -14.72 -28.13 13.10
N GLY A 100 -15.88 -27.62 13.51
CA GLY A 100 -16.01 -26.74 14.69
C GLY A 100 -15.55 -25.30 14.44
N TRP A 101 -15.78 -24.77 13.24
CA TRP A 101 -15.30 -23.47 12.74
C TRP A 101 -16.29 -22.29 12.87
N HIS A 102 -17.41 -22.48 13.55
CA HIS A 102 -18.35 -21.40 13.87
C HIS A 102 -17.86 -20.41 14.92
#